data_AF-A0A0M1JIP0-F1
#
_entry.id   AF-A0A0M1JIP0-F1
#
_cell.length_a   1.000
_cell.length_b   1.000
_cell.length_c   1.000
_cell.angle_alpha   90.00
_cell.angle_beta   90.00
_cell.angle_gamma   90.00
#
_symmetry.space_group_name_H-M   'P 1'
#
loop_
_entity.id
_entity.type
_entity.pdbx_description
1 polymer ?
#
loop_
_entity_poly.entity_id
_entity_poly.type
_entity_poly.pdbx_seq_one_letter_code
_entity_poly.pdbx_strand_id
1 'polypeptide(L)' 'MNQTYYDAVTKMEQIGVDDEYIQGWQSGFIGNPKREEQRLTEAYEAGYSDGEEKDTEKAASWVRH' A
#
# COMPACT_ATOMS: atom_id res chain seq x y z
N MET A 1 -16.16 -3.02 9.36
CA MET A 1 -15.26 -2.38 8.38
C MET A 1 -14.34 -1.45 9.14
N ASN A 2 -13.03 -1.45 8.87
CA ASN A 2 -12.09 -0.50 9.47
C ASN A 2 -12.06 0.78 8.61
N GLN A 3 -12.62 1.89 9.10
CA GLN A 3 -12.79 3.11 8.32
C GLN A 3 -11.44 3.69 7.82
N THR A 4 -10.40 3.65 8.64
CA THR A 4 -9.05 4.11 8.28
C THR A 4 -8.51 3.37 7.06
N TYR A 5 -8.71 2.06 7.01
CA TYR A 5 -8.31 1.25 5.85
C TYR A 5 -9.04 1.69 4.58
N TYR A 6 -10.37 1.85 4.66
CA TYR A 6 -11.18 2.23 3.50
C TYR A 6 -10.82 3.62 3.00
N ASP A 7 -10.68 4.60 3.89
CA ASP A 7 -10.37 5.97 3.53
C ASP A 7 -8.98 6.07 2.89
N ALA A 8 -7.99 5.37 3.44
CA ALA A 8 -6.63 5.33 2.91
C ALA A 8 -6.59 4.71 1.51
N VAL A 9 -7.16 3.52 1.32
CA VAL A 9 -7.19 2.83 0.02
C VAL A 9 -7.95 3.67 -1.02
N THR A 10 -9.13 4.18 -0.66
CA THR A 10 -9.93 5.01 -1.56
C THR A 10 -9.16 6.24 -2.04
N LYS A 11 -8.45 6.91 -1.11
CA LYS A 11 -7.64 8.09 -1.47
C LYS A 11 -6.47 7.72 -2.39
N MET A 12 -5.77 6.61 -2.11
CA MET A 12 -4.65 6.16 -2.94
C MET A 12 -5.11 5.79 -4.37
N GLU A 13 -6.24 5.09 -4.50
CA GLU A 13 -6.84 4.77 -5.79
C GLU A 13 -7.25 6.05 -6.55
N GLN A 14 -7.87 7.01 -5.87
CA GLN A 14 -8.33 8.27 -6.47
C GLN A 14 -7.19 9.14 -7.02
N ILE A 15 -6.01 9.13 -6.37
CA ILE A 15 -4.86 9.90 -6.83
C ILE A 15 -3.96 9.10 -7.79
N GLY A 16 -4.32 7.86 -8.13
CA GLY A 16 -3.60 7.04 -9.10
C GLY A 16 -2.27 6.48 -8.59
N VAL A 17 -2.19 6.15 -7.30
CA VAL A 17 -1.04 5.44 -6.73
C VAL A 17 -0.87 4.08 -7.41
N ASP A 18 0.38 3.63 -7.55
CA ASP A 18 0.69 2.31 -8.10
C ASP A 18 -0.04 1.18 -7.36
N ASP A 19 -0.70 0.31 -8.12
CA ASP A 19 -1.45 -0.84 -7.58
C ASP A 19 -0.58 -1.77 -6.73
N GLU A 20 0.72 -1.91 -7.04
CA GLU A 20 1.63 -2.73 -6.24
C GLU A 20 1.87 -2.11 -4.87
N TYR A 21 2.03 -0.78 -4.81
CA TYR A 21 2.11 -0.06 -3.54
C TYR A 21 0.82 -0.20 -2.74
N ILE A 22 -0.35 0.00 -3.37
CA ILE A 22 -1.65 -0.14 -2.70
C ILE A 22 -1.81 -1.56 -2.12
N GLN A 23 -1.48 -2.59 -2.90
CA GLN A 23 -1.60 -3.98 -2.45
C GLN A 23 -0.59 -4.33 -1.35
N GLY A 24 0.61 -3.74 -1.40
CA GLY A 24 1.59 -3.80 -0.31
C GLY A 24 1.00 -3.22 0.97
N TRP A 25 0.53 -1.98 0.90
CA TRP A 25 -0.06 -1.25 2.02
C TRP A 25 -1.22 -1.99 2.66
N GLN A 26 -2.13 -2.51 1.83
CA GLN A 26 -3.25 -3.33 2.31
C GLN A 26 -2.77 -4.58 3.05
N SER A 27 -1.73 -5.25 2.53
CA SER A 27 -1.16 -6.47 3.14
C SER A 27 -0.49 -6.18 4.49
N GLY A 28 0.30 -5.11 4.57
CA GLY A 28 0.95 -4.66 5.81
C GLY A 28 -0.06 -4.25 6.87
N PHE A 29 -1.09 -3.48 6.49
CA PHE A 29 -2.13 -2.99 7.40
C PHE A 29 -2.88 -4.13 8.12
N ILE A 30 -3.17 -5.22 7.40
CA ILE A 30 -3.88 -6.38 7.96
C ILE A 30 -2.94 -7.45 8.54
N GLY A 31 -1.62 -7.28 8.41
CA GLY A 31 -0.61 -8.21 8.92
C GLY A 31 -0.53 -9.53 8.15
N ASN A 32 -0.81 -9.51 6.84
CA ASN A 32 -0.63 -10.70 6.01
C ASN A 32 0.86 -11.00 5.80
N PRO A 33 1.26 -12.27 5.62
CA PRO A 33 2.60 -12.57 5.13
C PRO A 33 2.87 -11.85 3.81
N LYS A 34 4.12 -11.40 3.62
CA LYS A 34 4.57 -10.88 2.33
C LYS A 34 4.38 -11.94 1.24
N ARG A 35 4.22 -11.47 0.00
CA ARG A 35 4.24 -12.31 -1.20
C ARG A 35 5.54 -13.09 -1.31
N GLU A 36 5.51 -14.09 -2.17
CA GLU A 36 6.71 -14.82 -2.55
C GLU A 36 7.78 -13.88 -3.14
N GLU A 37 9.06 -14.14 -2.83
CA GLU A 37 10.19 -13.27 -3.15
C GLU A 37 10.23 -12.84 -4.64
N GLN A 38 9.93 -13.76 -5.56
CA GLN A 38 9.93 -13.49 -7.00
C GLN A 38 8.80 -12.56 -7.48
N ARG A 39 7.83 -12.25 -6.62
CA ARG A 39 6.71 -11.34 -6.89
C ARG A 39 6.82 -10.02 -6.13
N LEU A 40 7.85 -9.86 -5.31
CA LEU A 40 8.11 -8.60 -4.63
C LEU A 40 8.58 -7.57 -5.66
N THR A 41 7.99 -6.39 -5.56
CA THR A 41 8.38 -5.20 -6.30
C THR A 41 8.76 -4.12 -5.30
N GLU A 42 9.57 -3.15 -5.71
CA GLU A 42 9.96 -2.03 -4.85
C GLU A 42 8.72 -1.29 -4.30
N ALA A 43 7.73 -1.05 -5.16
CA ALA A 43 6.45 -0.45 -4.78
C ALA A 43 5.71 -1.28 -3.73
N TYR A 44 5.60 -2.60 -3.93
CA TYR A 44 4.94 -3.50 -2.98
C TYR A 44 5.64 -3.51 -1.62
N GLU A 45 6.96 -3.57 -1.59
CA GLU A 45 7.71 -3.60 -0.33
C GLU A 45 7.60 -2.28 0.43
N ALA A 46 7.69 -1.15 -0.27
CA ALA A 46 7.48 0.17 0.33
C ALA A 46 6.07 0.31 0.89
N GLY A 47 5.06 -0.07 0.10
CA GLY A 47 3.67 -0.09 0.53
C GLY A 47 3.47 -0.97 1.76
N TYR A 48 4.04 -2.17 1.78
CA TYR A 48 3.92 -3.11 2.92
C TYR A 48 4.41 -2.49 4.22
N SER A 49 5.63 -1.92 4.21
CA SER A 49 6.19 -1.29 5.41
C SER A 49 5.35 -0.09 5.88
N ASP A 50 4.92 0.78 4.96
CA ASP A 50 4.05 1.91 5.32
C ASP A 50 2.67 1.44 5.82
N GLY A 51 2.17 0.31 5.31
CA GLY A 51 0.94 -0.33 5.74
C GLY A 51 1.00 -0.87 7.17
N GLU A 52 2.13 -1.50 7.57
CA GLU A 52 2.36 -1.95 8.95
C GLU A 52 2.31 -0.78 9.94
N GLU A 53 2.84 0.38 9.54
CA GLU A 53 2.83 1.63 10.31
C GLU A 53 1.49 2.39 10.20
N LYS A 54 0.62 2.00 9.27
CA LYS A 54 -0.64 2.68 8.91
C LYS A 54 -0.41 4.10 8.41
N ASP A 55 0.74 4.35 7.79
CA ASP A 55 1.15 5.64 7.23
C ASP A 55 0.77 5.74 5.75
N THR A 56 0.33 6.93 5.31
CA THR A 56 -0.02 7.22 3.90
C THR A 56 0.72 8.44 3.36
N GLU A 57 1.61 9.08 4.14
CA GLU A 57 2.30 10.30 3.74
C GLU A 57 3.18 10.10 2.50
N LYS A 58 3.77 8.91 2.36
CA LYS A 58 4.67 8.57 1.25
C LYS A 58 3.94 8.07 -0.01
N ALA A 59 2.63 7.81 0.06
CA ALA A 59 1.86 7.25 -1.05
C ALA A 59 1.88 8.14 -2.31
N ALA A 60 1.94 9.46 -2.13
CA ALA A 60 1.97 10.41 -3.24
C ALA A 60 3.23 10.28 -4.13
N SER A 61 4.33 9.75 -3.59
CA SER A 61 5.57 9.48 -4.36
C SER A 61 5.42 8.31 -5.33
N TRP A 62 4.36 7.50 -5.17
CA TRP A 62 4.07 6.31 -5.97
C TRP A 62 2.93 6.52 -6.97
N VAL A 63 2.52 7.77 -7.24
CA VAL A 63 1.55 8.07 -8.30
C VAL A 63 2.14 7.74 -9.66
N ARG A 64 1.41 6.97 -10.48
CA ARG A 64 1.84 6.62 -11.85
C ARG A 64 1.78 7.85 -12.76
N HIS A 65 2.85 8.07 -13.54
CA HIS A 65 2.95 9.13 -14.56
C HIS A 65 2.49 8.66 -15.94
#